data_AF-A0A940DD23-F1
#
_entry.id   AF-A0A940DD23-F1
#
_cell.length_a   1.000
_cell.length_b   1.000
_cell.length_c   1.000
_cell.angle_alpha   90.00
_cell.angle_beta   90.00
_cell.angle_gamma   90.00
#
_symmetry.space_group_name_H-M   'P 1'
#
loop_
_entity.id
_entity.type
_entity.pdbx_description
1 polymer ?
#
loop_
_entity_poly.entity_id
_entity_poly.type
_entity_poly.pdbx_seq_one_letter_code
_entity_poly.pdbx_strand_id
1 'polypeptide(L)'
;MKTFKQILKMCIGVAVLVFAVWVFVQALQSENLENGDLRDWRAAGLGRRTVTAQLMIASDENLDLLVKCVDKMATEPGSAKRSVRDAISLCYTGILVNQNNYSQSE
;
A
#
# COMPACT_ATOMS: atom_id res chain seq x y z
N MET A 1 16.39 46.07 -16.68
CA MET A 1 15.96 45.75 -15.30
C MET A 1 14.48 45.31 -15.20
N LYS A 2 13.51 45.90 -15.93
CA LYS A 2 12.08 45.52 -15.83
C LYS A 2 11.77 44.09 -16.31
N THR A 3 12.29 43.70 -17.48
CA THR A 3 12.09 42.37 -18.08
C THR A 3 12.72 41.24 -17.25
N PHE A 4 13.87 41.48 -16.63
CA PHE A 4 14.54 40.50 -15.78
C PHE A 4 13.71 40.15 -14.52
N LYS A 5 13.09 41.16 -13.88
CA LYS A 5 12.17 40.95 -12.75
C LYS A 5 10.92 40.16 -13.16
N GLN A 6 10.47 40.32 -14.39
CA GLN A 6 9.27 39.66 -14.92
C GLN A 6 9.53 38.18 -15.24
N ILE A 7 10.68 37.89 -15.85
CA ILE A 7 11.14 36.51 -16.11
C ILE A 7 11.37 35.77 -14.77
N LEU A 8 12.00 36.41 -13.80
CA LEU A 8 12.23 35.80 -12.48
C LEU A 8 10.92 35.45 -11.76
N LYS A 9 9.90 36.31 -11.84
CA LYS A 9 8.57 36.03 -11.27
C LYS A 9 7.88 34.86 -11.97
N MET A 10 8.01 34.73 -13.29
CA MET A 10 7.51 33.55 -14.02
C MET A 10 8.20 32.27 -13.55
N CYS A 11 9.54 32.28 -13.44
CA CYS A 11 10.30 31.11 -13.00
C CYS A 11 9.91 30.65 -11.59
N ILE A 12 9.69 31.58 -10.67
CA ILE A 12 9.22 31.25 -9.31
C ILE A 12 7.83 30.64 -9.36
N GLY A 13 6.92 31.18 -10.18
CA GLY A 13 5.57 30.61 -10.35
C GLY A 13 5.61 29.18 -10.89
N VAL A 14 6.44 28.92 -11.90
CA VAL A 14 6.62 27.57 -12.45
C VAL A 14 7.26 26.62 -11.42
N ALA A 15 8.26 27.08 -10.68
CA ALA A 15 8.93 26.27 -9.66
C ALA A 15 7.97 25.85 -8.54
N VAL A 16 7.10 26.75 -8.08
CA VAL A 16 6.06 26.42 -7.08
C VAL A 16 5.08 25.40 -7.64
N LEU A 17 4.69 25.52 -8.90
CA LEU A 17 3.76 24.60 -9.54
C LEU A 17 4.36 23.19 -9.68
N VAL A 18 5.63 23.10 -10.08
CA VAL A 18 6.37 21.82 -10.13
C VAL A 18 6.50 21.21 -8.74
N PHE A 19 6.78 22.02 -7.72
CA PHE A 19 6.89 21.54 -6.34
C PHE A 19 5.54 21.02 -5.81
N ALA A 20 4.44 21.72 -6.11
CA ALA A 20 3.10 21.28 -5.74
C ALA A 20 2.74 19.95 -6.40
N VAL A 21 3.04 19.78 -7.69
CA VAL A 21 2.83 18.51 -8.41
C VAL A 21 3.69 17.39 -7.81
N TRP A 22 4.95 17.65 -7.49
CA TRP A 22 5.84 16.67 -6.86
C TRP A 22 5.28 16.20 -5.51
N VAL A 23 4.87 17.12 -4.64
CA VAL A 23 4.29 16.79 -3.33
C VAL A 23 2.99 15.99 -3.52
N PHE A 24 2.17 16.34 -4.51
CA PHE A 24 0.94 15.62 -4.81
C PHE A 24 1.20 14.18 -5.31
N VAL A 25 2.20 13.98 -6.16
CA VAL A 25 2.61 12.64 -6.62
C VAL A 25 3.12 11.79 -5.45
N GLN A 26 3.92 12.37 -4.57
CA GLN A 26 4.40 11.69 -3.35
C GLN A 26 3.23 11.34 -2.41
N ALA A 27 2.24 12.23 -2.26
CA ALA A 27 1.04 11.97 -1.48
C ALA A 27 0.24 10.79 -2.05
N LEU A 28 0.00 10.76 -3.36
CA LEU A 28 -0.69 9.66 -4.04
C LEU A 28 0.04 8.30 -3.91
N GLN A 29 1.37 8.31 -3.93
CA GLN A 29 2.16 7.09 -3.70
C GLN A 29 2.08 6.61 -2.25
N SER A 30 2.05 7.53 -1.28
CA SER A 30 1.90 7.18 0.15
C SER A 30 0.50 6.65 0.52
N GLU A 31 -0.50 6.90 -0.33
CA GLU A 31 -1.87 6.47 -0.11
C GLU A 31 -2.13 5.02 -0.56
N ASN A 32 -1.39 4.52 -1.56
CA ASN A 32 -1.61 3.19 -2.14
C ASN A 32 -0.80 2.09 -1.47
N LEU A 33 -1.29 1.60 -0.33
CA LEU A 33 -0.80 0.36 0.29
C LEU A 33 -0.90 -0.86 -0.63
N GLU A 34 -1.84 -0.85 -1.58
CA GLU A 34 -2.03 -1.92 -2.56
C GLU A 34 -0.80 -2.13 -3.46
N ASN A 35 -0.12 -1.03 -3.83
CA ASN A 35 1.08 -1.05 -4.67
C ASN A 35 2.37 -0.84 -3.87
N GLY A 36 2.27 -0.78 -2.53
CA GLY A 36 3.40 -0.58 -1.63
C GLY A 36 4.10 -1.89 -1.25
N ASP A 37 5.17 -1.73 -0.48
CA ASP A 37 5.92 -2.87 0.08
C ASP A 37 5.45 -3.20 1.50
N LEU A 38 5.82 -4.39 2.01
CA LEU A 38 5.51 -4.80 3.39
C LEU A 38 6.08 -3.87 4.46
N ARG A 39 7.08 -3.04 4.12
CA ARG A 39 7.54 -1.95 5.00
C ARG A 39 6.46 -0.90 5.21
N ASP A 40 5.76 -0.52 4.14
CA ASP A 40 4.70 0.48 4.17
C ASP A 40 3.45 -0.08 4.84
N TRP A 41 3.18 -1.38 4.64
CA TRP A 41 2.19 -2.13 5.42
C TRP A 41 2.43 -2.01 6.92
N ARG A 42 3.67 -2.25 7.37
CA ARG A 42 4.04 -2.14 8.78
C ARG A 42 3.97 -0.73 9.33
N ALA A 43 4.21 0.28 8.49
CA ALA A 43 4.08 1.69 8.86
C ALA A 43 2.62 2.16 8.89
N ALA A 44 1.71 1.47 8.18
CA ALA A 44 0.30 1.82 8.16
C ALA A 44 -0.43 1.41 9.44
N GLY A 45 -1.45 2.19 9.82
CA GLY A 45 -2.34 1.86 10.94
C GLY A 45 -3.28 0.69 10.63
N LEU A 46 -3.80 0.05 11.68
CA LEU A 46 -4.62 -1.17 11.59
C LEU A 46 -5.81 -1.00 10.62
N GLY A 47 -6.56 0.09 10.73
CA GLY A 47 -7.71 0.35 9.87
C GLY A 47 -7.37 0.45 8.37
N ARG A 48 -6.21 1.01 8.01
CA ARG A 48 -5.78 1.03 6.60
C ARG A 48 -5.42 -0.37 6.10
N ARG A 49 -4.74 -1.19 6.92
CA ARG A 49 -4.43 -2.58 6.57
C ARG A 49 -5.69 -3.40 6.32
N THR A 50 -6.67 -3.27 7.22
CA THR A 50 -7.97 -3.94 7.12
C THR A 50 -8.71 -3.53 5.85
N VAL A 51 -8.82 -2.23 5.56
CA VAL A 51 -9.48 -1.75 4.33
C VAL A 51 -8.74 -2.21 3.08
N THR A 52 -7.40 -2.16 3.07
CA THR A 52 -6.58 -2.62 1.94
C THR A 52 -6.74 -4.13 1.70
N ALA A 53 -6.77 -4.93 2.76
CA ALA A 53 -7.08 -6.36 2.69
C ALA A 53 -8.49 -6.62 2.14
N GLN A 54 -9.49 -5.89 2.64
CA GLN A 54 -10.88 -5.97 2.18
C GLN A 54 -11.00 -5.66 0.69
N LEU A 55 -10.34 -4.58 0.25
CA LEU A 55 -10.40 -4.09 -1.12
C LEU A 55 -9.79 -5.11 -2.10
N MET A 56 -8.70 -5.77 -1.71
CA MET A 56 -8.00 -6.72 -2.59
C MET A 56 -8.68 -8.07 -2.74
N ILE A 57 -9.45 -8.50 -1.75
CA ILE A 57 -10.06 -9.84 -1.72
C ILE A 57 -11.57 -9.76 -1.99
N ALA A 58 -12.17 -8.58 -1.80
CA ALA A 58 -13.61 -8.36 -1.91
C ALA A 58 -14.43 -9.31 -1.03
N SER A 59 -13.88 -9.73 0.10
CA SER A 59 -14.53 -10.61 1.07
C SER A 59 -14.17 -10.23 2.49
N ASP A 60 -15.18 -10.26 3.38
CA ASP A 60 -15.02 -10.07 4.82
C ASP A 60 -14.66 -11.38 5.54
N GLU A 61 -14.80 -12.52 4.87
CA GLU A 61 -14.48 -13.82 5.44
C GLU A 61 -12.97 -13.93 5.68
N ASN A 62 -12.61 -14.24 6.92
CA ASN A 62 -11.22 -14.40 7.36
C ASN A 62 -10.35 -13.15 7.21
N LEU A 63 -10.94 -11.96 7.10
CA LEU A 63 -10.20 -10.71 6.89
C LEU A 63 -9.22 -10.41 8.05
N ASP A 64 -9.62 -10.70 9.29
CA ASP A 64 -8.74 -10.61 10.47
C ASP A 64 -7.57 -11.61 10.41
N LEU A 65 -7.83 -12.85 9.97
CA LEU A 65 -6.80 -13.88 9.78
C LEU A 65 -5.83 -13.49 8.66
N LEU A 66 -6.35 -12.88 7.59
CA LEU A 66 -5.55 -12.41 6.49
C LEU A 66 -4.63 -11.27 6.91
N VAL A 67 -5.14 -10.24 7.60
CA VAL A 67 -4.32 -9.14 8.11
C VAL A 67 -3.22 -9.67 9.03
N LYS A 68 -3.54 -10.61 9.94
CA LYS A 68 -2.56 -11.27 10.80
C LYS A 68 -1.50 -12.05 10.02
N CYS A 69 -1.89 -12.74 8.95
CA CYS A 69 -0.96 -13.45 8.10
C CYS A 69 0.02 -12.50 7.40
N VAL A 70 -0.47 -11.40 6.84
CA VAL A 70 0.36 -10.37 6.19
C VAL A 70 1.25 -9.66 7.21
N ASP A 71 0.74 -9.37 8.41
CA ASP A 71 1.53 -8.83 9.51
C ASP A 71 2.70 -9.76 9.88
N LYS A 72 2.47 -11.07 9.93
CA LYS A 72 3.51 -12.06 10.18
C LYS A 72 4.53 -12.11 9.05
N MET A 73 4.10 -12.06 7.78
CA MET A 73 5.04 -11.94 6.66
C MET A 73 5.85 -10.65 6.73
N ALA A 74 5.23 -9.53 7.10
CA ALA A 74 5.91 -8.25 7.28
C ALA A 74 6.95 -8.28 8.41
N THR A 75 6.86 -9.26 9.32
CA THR A 75 7.83 -9.47 10.41
C THR A 75 9.09 -10.25 10.05
N GLU A 76 9.08 -10.99 8.95
CA GLU A 76 10.22 -11.79 8.51
C GLU A 76 11.44 -10.93 8.08
N PRO A 77 12.68 -11.37 8.36
CA PRO A 77 13.86 -10.66 7.92
C PRO A 77 13.95 -10.70 6.39
N GLY A 78 14.14 -9.53 5.78
CA GLY A 78 14.22 -9.38 4.32
C GLY A 78 12.87 -9.31 3.59
N SER A 79 11.74 -9.42 4.29
CA SER A 79 10.41 -9.31 3.66
C SER A 79 10.00 -7.86 3.35
N ALA A 80 10.73 -6.87 3.87
CA ALA A 80 10.41 -5.45 3.75
C ALA A 80 10.29 -4.90 2.33
N LYS A 81 10.86 -5.58 1.32
CA LYS A 81 10.79 -5.22 -0.12
C LYS A 81 9.81 -6.10 -0.90
N ARG A 82 9.08 -7.00 -0.23
CA ARG A 82 8.03 -7.79 -0.89
C ARG A 82 6.80 -6.92 -1.02
N SER A 83 6.07 -7.07 -2.12
CA SER A 83 4.85 -6.31 -2.34
C SER A 83 3.75 -6.79 -1.41
N VAL A 84 2.93 -5.85 -0.95
CA VAL A 84 1.76 -6.14 -0.10
C VAL A 84 0.76 -7.05 -0.84
N ARG A 85 0.54 -6.80 -2.13
CA ARG A 85 -0.36 -7.58 -2.98
C ARG A 85 0.04 -9.06 -3.06
N ASP A 86 1.34 -9.35 -3.21
CA ASP A 86 1.81 -10.74 -3.29
C ASP A 86 1.65 -11.46 -1.94
N ALA A 87 1.96 -10.77 -0.84
CA ALA A 87 1.72 -11.30 0.51
C ALA A 87 0.24 -11.57 0.79
N ILE A 88 -0.65 -10.67 0.37
CA ILE A 88 -2.10 -10.84 0.51
C ILE A 88 -2.59 -12.03 -0.33
N SER A 89 -2.14 -12.15 -1.58
CA SER A 89 -2.47 -13.29 -2.46
C SER A 89 -2.04 -14.62 -1.84
N LEU A 90 -0.81 -14.70 -1.32
CA LEU A 90 -0.27 -15.89 -0.65
C LEU A 90 -1.07 -16.24 0.61
N CYS A 91 -1.40 -15.25 1.43
CA CYS A 91 -2.22 -15.47 2.64
C CYS A 91 -3.64 -15.92 2.30
N TYR A 92 -4.26 -15.31 1.28
CA TYR A 92 -5.62 -15.64 0.87
C TYR A 92 -5.71 -17.06 0.29
N THR A 93 -4.80 -17.40 -0.62
CA THR A 93 -4.73 -18.75 -1.20
C THR A 93 -4.48 -19.80 -0.12
N GLY A 94 -3.62 -19.53 0.86
CA GLY A 94 -3.41 -20.41 2.01
C GLY A 94 -4.66 -20.62 2.86
N ILE A 95 -5.44 -19.57 3.10
CA ILE A 95 -6.72 -19.66 3.83
C ILE A 95 -7.72 -20.51 3.05
N LEU A 96 -7.89 -20.27 1.75
CA LEU A 96 -8.81 -21.03 0.90
C LEU A 96 -8.45 -22.52 0.85
N VAL A 97 -7.17 -22.85 0.69
CA VAL A 97 -6.70 -24.24 0.68
C VAL A 97 -6.99 -24.92 2.01
N ASN A 98 -6.75 -24.23 3.13
CA ASN A 98 -7.04 -24.78 4.46
C ASN A 98 -8.55 -25.03 4.66
N GLN A 99 -9.40 -24.10 4.24
CA GLN A 99 -10.86 -24.26 4.30
C GLN A 99 -11.36 -25.41 3.43
N ASN A 100 -10.85 -25.51 2.19
CA ASN A 100 -11.24 -26.58 1.26
C ASN A 100 -10.78 -27.96 1.75
N ASN A 101 -9.58 -28.07 2.33
CA ASN A 101 -9.09 -29.33 2.89
C ASN A 101 -9.90 -29.77 4.13
N TYR A 102 -10.35 -28.82 4.96
CA TYR A 102 -11.26 -29.13 6.06
C TYR A 102 -12.63 -29.62 5.56
N SER A 103 -13.15 -29.05 4.47
CA SER A 103 -14.43 -29.50 3.87
C SER A 103 -14.39 -30.86 3.18
N GLN A 104 -13.19 -31.36 2.83
CA GLN A 104 -13.01 -32.72 2.28
C GLN A 104 -12.83 -33.80 3.36
N SER A 105 -12.75 -33.39 4.64
CA SER A 105 -12.51 -34.29 5.78
C SER A 105 -13.79 -34.66 6.54
N GLU A 106 -14.96 -34.17 6.11
CA GLU A 106 -16.30 -34.56 6.57
C GLU A 106 -16.98 -35.53 5.60
#